data_AF-A0A3N5W1L2-F1
#
_entry.id   AF-A0A3N5W1L2-F1
#
_cell.length_a   1.000
_cell.length_b   1.000
_cell.length_c   1.000
_cell.angle_alpha   90.00
_cell.angle_beta   90.00
_cell.angle_gamma   90.00
#
_symmetry.space_group_name_H-M   'P 1'
#
loop_
_entity.id
_entity.type
_entity.pdbx_description
1 polymer ?
#
loop_
_entity_poly.entity_id
_entity_poly.type
_entity_poly.pdbx_seq_one_letter_code
_entity_poly.pdbx_strand_id
1 'polypeptide(L)'
;MAFSQIWGQSGAIQILRQALIHDRLAHAYLLVGPDGVGKRLTALTLAKAMNCLAPPEPGEACEGCPSCLKTNSSNHADVIRIEPDGDFIKIDQVRELQRQLRF
;
A
#
# COMPACT_ATOMS: atom_id res chain seq x y z
N MET A 1 -0.82 11.06 0.87
CA MET A 1 0.23 10.03 1.03
C MET A 1 0.86 9.72 -0.32
N ALA A 2 1.81 10.53 -0.78
CA ALA A 2 2.55 10.33 -2.03
C ALA A 2 3.93 9.74 -1.76
N PHE A 3 4.62 9.16 -2.76
CA PHE A 3 5.96 8.61 -2.53
C PHE A 3 6.98 9.68 -2.12
N SER A 4 6.78 10.93 -2.56
CA SER A 4 7.56 12.10 -2.15
C SER A 4 7.53 12.38 -0.63
N GLN A 5 6.57 11.81 0.10
CA GLN A 5 6.47 11.96 1.56
C GLN A 5 7.35 10.96 2.33
N ILE A 6 8.02 10.02 1.64
CA ILE A 6 8.88 9.01 2.26
C ILE A 6 10.35 9.43 2.06
N TRP A 7 10.98 9.84 3.15
CA TRP A 7 12.29 10.49 3.10
C TRP A 7 13.41 9.48 3.32
N GLY A 8 14.50 9.61 2.57
CA GLY A 8 15.69 8.78 2.72
C GLY A 8 15.58 7.34 2.20
N GLN A 9 14.50 6.99 1.48
CA GLN A 9 14.27 5.65 0.94
C GLN A 9 14.18 5.61 -0.59
N SER A 10 14.94 6.48 -1.28
CA SER A 10 14.86 6.66 -2.74
C SER A 10 15.09 5.36 -3.53
N GLY A 11 16.05 4.52 -3.12
CA GLY A 11 16.33 3.25 -3.79
C GLY A 11 15.15 2.27 -3.74
N ALA A 12 14.57 2.06 -2.55
CA ALA A 12 13.43 1.16 -2.37
C ALA A 12 12.17 1.69 -3.09
N ILE A 13 11.90 2.99 -2.97
CA ILE A 13 10.79 3.65 -3.67
C ILE A 13 10.95 3.50 -5.18
N GLN A 14 12.15 3.70 -5.73
CA GLN A 14 12.38 3.59 -7.16
C GLN A 14 12.10 2.17 -7.67
N ILE A 15 12.51 1.14 -6.93
CA ILE A 15 12.20 -0.25 -7.29
C ILE A 15 10.68 -0.48 -7.39
N LEU A 16 9.94 -0.03 -6.38
CA LEU A 16 8.47 -0.17 -6.35
C LEU A 16 7.80 0.63 -7.47
N ARG A 17 8.24 1.87 -7.70
CA ARG A 17 7.73 2.72 -8.79
C ARG A 17 7.97 2.07 -10.15
N GLN A 18 9.18 1.59 -10.42
CA GLN A 18 9.49 0.92 -11.69
C GLN A 18 8.69 -0.37 -11.88
N ALA A 19 8.52 -1.16 -10.83
CA ALA A 19 7.69 -2.36 -10.88
C ALA A 19 6.22 -2.03 -11.19
N LEU A 20 5.68 -0.95 -10.61
CA LEU A 20 4.32 -0.47 -10.90
C LEU A 20 4.19 0.08 -12.33
N ILE A 21 5.15 0.86 -12.80
CA ILE A 21 5.16 1.44 -14.16
C ILE A 21 5.20 0.37 -15.24
N HIS A 22 5.98 -0.69 -15.02
CA HIS A 22 6.18 -1.76 -15.99
C HIS A 22 5.21 -2.93 -15.84
N ASP A 23 4.22 -2.84 -14.95
CA ASP A 23 3.28 -3.91 -14.65
C ASP A 23 3.98 -5.24 -14.26
N ARG A 24 5.00 -5.12 -13.38
CA ARG A 24 5.84 -6.23 -12.90
C ARG A 24 5.87 -6.31 -11.37
N LEU A 25 4.77 -5.93 -10.72
CA LEU A 25 4.67 -6.06 -9.27
C LEU A 25 4.67 -7.52 -8.86
N ALA A 26 5.47 -7.85 -7.84
CA ALA A 26 5.44 -9.15 -7.21
C ALA A 26 4.12 -9.33 -6.43
N HIS A 27 3.71 -10.58 -6.24
CA HIS A 27 2.50 -10.92 -5.48
C HIS A 27 2.60 -10.55 -3.99
N ALA A 28 3.82 -10.42 -3.45
CA ALA A 28 4.06 -10.08 -2.06
C ALA A 28 5.36 -9.29 -1.88
N TYR A 29 5.33 -8.35 -0.94
CA TYR A 29 6.48 -7.55 -0.51
C TYR A 29 6.61 -7.56 1.01
N LEU A 30 7.84 -7.75 1.50
CA LEU A 30 8.19 -7.61 2.91
C LEU A 30 9.06 -6.35 3.09
N LEU A 31 8.53 -5.34 3.77
CA LEU A 31 9.27 -4.10 4.07
C LEU A 31 9.96 -4.24 5.43
N VAL A 32 11.30 -4.22 5.43
CA VAL A 32 12.13 -4.40 6.64
C VAL A 32 12.90 -3.13 6.93
N GLY A 33 13.01 -2.77 8.21
CA GLY A 33 13.79 -1.63 8.67
C GLY A 33 13.37 -1.18 10.07
N PRO A 34 14.08 -0.20 10.66
CA PRO A 34 13.76 0.37 11.96
C PRO A 34 12.35 0.98 12.03
N ASP A 35 11.85 1.21 13.23
CA ASP A 35 10.57 1.90 13.41
C ASP A 35 10.67 3.38 13.05
N GLY A 36 9.57 3.92 12.52
CA GLY A 36 9.53 5.29 12.01
C GLY A 36 10.10 5.50 10.60
N VAL A 37 10.75 4.50 9.98
CA VAL A 37 11.37 4.65 8.64
C VAL A 37 10.36 4.75 7.47
N GLY A 38 9.06 4.67 7.75
CA GLY A 38 8.02 4.81 6.73
C GLY A 38 7.58 3.50 6.05
N LYS A 39 7.83 2.32 6.67
CA LYS A 39 7.37 1.01 6.15
C LYS A 39 5.87 0.98 5.82
N ARG A 40 5.04 1.34 6.81
CA ARG A 40 3.58 1.40 6.67
C ARG A 40 3.15 2.42 5.61
N LEU A 41 3.77 3.61 5.63
CA LEU A 41 3.49 4.66 4.64
C LEU A 41 3.79 4.16 3.22
N THR A 42 4.93 3.50 3.02
CA THR A 42 5.33 2.94 1.72
C THR A 42 4.32 1.91 1.22
N ALA A 43 3.89 0.97 2.08
CA ALA A 43 2.89 -0.03 1.70
C ALA A 43 1.55 0.60 1.29
N LEU A 44 1.07 1.59 2.06
CA LEU A 44 -0.18 2.29 1.76
C LEU A 44 -0.09 3.15 0.51
N THR A 45 1.04 3.84 0.30
CA THR A 45 1.28 4.64 -0.91
C THR A 45 1.32 3.74 -2.15
N LEU A 46 1.97 2.57 -2.09
CA LEU A 46 1.99 1.60 -3.19
C LEU A 46 0.58 1.09 -3.52
N ALA A 47 -0.18 0.65 -2.50
CA ALA A 47 -1.55 0.18 -2.68
C ALA A 47 -2.44 1.28 -3.30
N LYS A 48 -2.24 2.53 -2.89
CA LYS A 48 -2.98 3.66 -3.45
C LYS A 48 -2.58 3.98 -4.89
N ALA A 49 -1.28 3.97 -5.21
CA ALA A 49 -0.79 4.23 -6.56
C ALA A 49 -1.29 3.15 -7.54
N MET A 50 -1.32 1.89 -7.10
CA MET A 50 -1.89 0.76 -7.86
C MET A 50 -3.38 0.94 -8.17
N ASN A 51 -4.17 1.47 -7.22
CA ASN A 51 -5.62 1.65 -7.39
C ASN A 51 -6.01 3.04 -7.95
N CYS A 52 -5.04 3.90 -8.29
CA CYS A 52 -5.30 5.28 -8.68
C CYS A 52 -5.97 5.36 -10.06
N LEU A 53 -7.07 6.11 -10.15
CA LEU A 53 -7.87 6.22 -11.39
C LEU A 53 -7.35 7.29 -12.36
N ALA A 54 -6.53 8.23 -11.87
CA ALA A 54 -6.04 9.36 -12.67
C ALA A 54 -4.62 9.75 -12.24
N PRO A 55 -3.63 8.84 -12.34
CA PRO A 55 -2.26 9.11 -11.88
C PRO A 55 -1.66 10.32 -12.63
N PRO A 56 -1.03 11.27 -11.93
CA PRO A 56 -0.45 12.46 -12.56
C PRO A 56 0.81 12.10 -13.38
N GLU A 57 1.51 11.05 -12.97
CA GLU A 57 2.61 10.43 -13.69
C GLU A 57 2.59 8.91 -13.45
N PRO A 58 3.18 8.10 -14.35
CA PRO A 58 3.27 6.66 -14.15
C PRO A 58 3.92 6.32 -12.80
N GLY A 59 3.25 5.46 -12.04
CA GLY A 59 3.74 5.01 -10.73
C GLY A 59 3.46 5.96 -9.56
N GLU A 60 2.64 7.01 -9.74
CA GLU A 60 2.21 7.92 -8.66
C GLU A 60 0.71 7.91 -8.42
N ALA A 61 0.31 8.34 -7.21
CA ALA A 61 -1.08 8.56 -6.85
C ALA A 61 -1.47 10.04 -6.97
N CYS A 62 -2.69 10.32 -7.44
CA CYS A 62 -3.15 11.70 -7.68
C CYS A 62 -3.73 12.42 -6.46
N GLU A 63 -3.95 11.70 -5.36
CA GLU A 63 -4.56 12.21 -4.11
C GLU A 63 -6.00 12.75 -4.21
N GLY A 64 -6.54 12.97 -5.40
CA GLY A 64 -7.87 13.59 -5.59
C GLY A 64 -8.96 12.65 -6.12
N CYS A 65 -8.61 11.51 -6.72
CA CYS A 65 -9.63 10.61 -7.28
C CYS A 65 -10.38 9.85 -6.17
N PRO A 66 -11.61 9.36 -6.43
CA PRO A 66 -12.40 8.63 -5.43
C PRO A 66 -11.66 7.44 -4.79
N SER A 67 -10.86 6.72 -5.57
CA SER A 67 -10.01 5.65 -5.04
C SER A 67 -8.98 6.17 -4.05
N CYS A 68 -8.19 7.19 -4.43
CA CYS A 68 -7.20 7.80 -3.53
C CYS A 68 -7.83 8.31 -2.23
N LEU A 69 -8.99 8.98 -2.32
CA LEU A 69 -9.72 9.49 -1.16
C LEU A 69 -10.18 8.36 -0.24
N LYS A 70 -10.75 7.28 -0.79
CA LYS A 70 -11.18 6.09 -0.04
C LYS A 70 -9.99 5.39 0.64
N THR A 71 -8.85 5.29 -0.04
CA THR A 71 -7.65 4.68 0.55
C THR A 71 -7.11 5.54 1.70
N ASN A 72 -7.12 6.87 1.55
CA ASN A 72 -6.73 7.79 2.61
C ASN A 72 -7.66 7.71 3.84
N SER A 73 -8.96 7.47 3.64
CA SER A 73 -9.93 7.27 4.74
C SER A 73 -10.03 5.83 5.25
N SER A 74 -9.17 4.93 4.78
CA SER A 74 -9.21 3.48 5.12
C SER A 74 -10.56 2.80 4.80
N ASN A 75 -11.24 3.27 3.75
CA ASN A 75 -12.55 2.77 3.32
C ASN A 75 -12.56 2.34 1.84
N HIS A 76 -11.41 1.89 1.33
CA HIS A 76 -11.29 1.36 -0.02
C HIS A 76 -11.57 -0.14 -0.01
N ALA A 77 -12.51 -0.61 -0.84
CA ALA A 77 -12.92 -2.01 -0.87
C ALA A 77 -11.75 -2.96 -1.15
N ASP A 78 -10.88 -2.59 -2.09
CA ASP A 78 -9.73 -3.42 -2.51
C ASP A 78 -8.45 -3.19 -1.68
N VAL A 79 -8.50 -2.37 -0.61
CA VAL A 79 -7.35 -2.14 0.26
C VAL A 79 -7.72 -2.51 1.69
N ILE A 80 -7.38 -3.73 2.07
CA ILE A 80 -7.65 -4.26 3.41
C ILE A 80 -6.42 -4.10 4.28
N ARG A 81 -6.58 -3.46 5.44
CA ARG A 81 -5.51 -3.31 6.44
C ARG A 81 -5.80 -4.20 7.63
N ILE A 82 -4.89 -5.14 7.91
CA ILE A 82 -4.88 -5.90 9.16
C ILE A 82 -3.95 -5.20 10.14
N GLU A 83 -4.46 -4.90 11.32
CA GLU A 83 -3.71 -4.34 12.43
C GLU A 83 -3.79 -5.31 13.62
N PRO A 84 -2.78 -5.30 14.52
CA PRO A 84 -2.84 -6.07 15.75
C PRO A 84 -4.10 -5.72 16.57
N ASP A 85 -4.72 -6.75 17.15
CA ASP A 85 -5.77 -6.60 18.15
C ASP A 85 -5.15 -6.87 19.52
N GLY A 86 -4.79 -5.78 20.21
CA GLY A 86 -3.84 -5.80 21.33
C GLY A 86 -2.40 -5.92 20.82
N ASP A 87 -1.64 -6.86 21.37
CA ASP A 87 -0.22 -7.02 21.04
C ASP A 87 0.05 -7.89 19.79
N PHE A 88 -0.98 -8.59 19.29
CA PHE A 88 -0.81 -9.61 18.25
C PHE A 88 -1.86 -9.51 17.15
N ILE A 89 -1.49 -9.94 15.95
CA ILE A 89 -2.46 -10.26 14.89
C ILE A 89 -3.05 -11.63 15.22
N LYS A 90 -4.37 -11.68 15.42
CA LYS A 90 -5.08 -12.93 15.75
C LYS A 90 -5.23 -13.79 14.50
N ILE A 91 -5.20 -15.12 14.71
CA ILE A 91 -5.40 -16.08 13.61
C ILE A 91 -6.74 -15.90 12.90
N ASP A 92 -7.77 -15.49 13.62
CA ASP A 92 -9.11 -15.30 13.06
C ASP A 92 -9.17 -14.09 12.11
N GLN A 93 -8.37 -13.03 12.34
CA GLN A 93 -8.24 -11.91 11.39
C GLN A 93 -7.68 -12.39 10.05
N VAL A 94 -6.65 -13.25 10.10
CA VAL A 94 -6.03 -13.81 8.89
C VAL A 94 -6.98 -14.75 8.16
N ARG A 95 -7.73 -15.58 8.89
CA ARG A 95 -8.73 -16.50 8.32
C ARG A 95 -9.90 -15.75 7.68
N GLU A 96 -10.36 -14.66 8.27
CA GLU A 96 -11.38 -13.80 7.68
C GLU A 96 -10.88 -13.19 6.36
N LEU A 97 -9.67 -12.63 6.33
CA LEU A 97 -9.07 -12.12 5.09
C LEU A 97 -8.99 -13.20 4.00
N GLN A 98 -8.53 -14.41 4.35
CA GLN A 98 -8.49 -15.52 3.39
C GLN A 98 -9.87 -15.90 2.86
N ARG A 99 -10.93 -15.81 3.68
CA ARG A 99 -12.30 -16.06 3.24
C ARG A 99 -12.81 -14.98 2.28
N GLN A 100 -12.49 -13.72 2.54
CA GLN A 100 -12.86 -12.60 1.65
C GLN A 100 -12.19 -12.67 0.27
N LEU A 101 -10.98 -13.23 0.20
CA LEU A 101 -10.23 -13.39 -1.05
C LEU A 101 -10.57 -14.67 -1.82
N ARG A 102 -11.27 -15.63 -1.20
CA ARG A 102 -11.76 -16.85 -1.86
C ARG A 102 -13.09 -16.51 -2.57
N PHE A 103 -12.98 -16.18 -3.84
CA PHE A 103 -14.11 -16.24 -4.79
C PHE A 103 -14.49 -17.69 -5.07
#